data_AF-A0A2V5Q4V2-F1
#
_entry.id   AF-A0A2V5Q4V2-F1
#
_cell.length_a   1.000
_cell.length_b   1.000
_cell.length_c   1.000
_cell.angle_alpha   90.00
_cell.angle_beta   90.00
_cell.angle_gamma   90.00
#
_symmetry.space_group_name_H-M   'P 1'
#
loop_
_entity.id
_entity.type
_entity.pdbx_description
1 polymer ?
#
loop_
_entity_poly.entity_id
_entity_poly.type
_entity_poly.pdbx_seq_one_letter_code
_entity_poly.pdbx_strand_id
1 'polypeptide(L)'
;TYAAEYESLLKKEGVPFYPKAISKDLIFSAVVILGILGCAAYFGPKGPTGVPDPTQIDTVPRPDFFFLWMFSALALLPDYMETVLILTAPMVIIGVLFALPFISGTGEKSARRRPGAVLTVIVVFLTLGTLIYLGTYSPWSPVMNAWSANPTPVEYVKGRSPLELQGALILQNKQCRKGICPPTARI
;
A
#
# COMPACT_ATOMS: atom_id res chain seq x y z
N THR A 1 -40.33 -28.39 -0.77
CA THR A 1 -39.06 -28.76 -0.09
C THR A 1 -37.91 -28.07 -0.80
N TYR A 2 -36.84 -27.70 -0.10
CA TYR A 2 -35.68 -26.99 -0.68
C TYR A 2 -35.11 -27.69 -1.93
N ALA A 3 -35.10 -29.03 -1.94
CA ALA A 3 -34.67 -29.82 -3.09
C ALA A 3 -35.50 -29.57 -4.36
N ALA A 4 -36.84 -29.53 -4.26
CA ALA A 4 -37.72 -29.31 -5.40
C ALA A 4 -37.62 -27.88 -5.95
N GLU A 5 -37.44 -26.90 -5.07
CA GLU A 5 -37.21 -25.50 -5.46
C GLU A 5 -35.85 -25.34 -6.17
N TYR A 6 -34.78 -25.94 -5.61
CA TYR A 6 -33.45 -25.92 -6.19
C TYR A 6 -33.41 -26.58 -7.58
N GLU A 7 -34.06 -27.73 -7.77
CA GLU A 7 -34.17 -28.36 -9.08
C GLU A 7 -34.93 -27.50 -10.10
N SER A 8 -35.95 -26.78 -9.66
CA SER A 8 -36.70 -25.87 -10.53
C SER A 8 -35.86 -24.68 -10.99
N LEU A 9 -34.99 -24.15 -10.12
CA LEU A 9 -34.05 -23.07 -10.43
C LEU A 9 -32.94 -23.56 -11.38
N LEU A 10 -32.40 -24.75 -11.13
CA LEU A 10 -31.41 -25.37 -12.04
C LEU A 10 -31.98 -25.58 -13.45
N LYS A 11 -33.24 -25.97 -13.58
CA LYS A 11 -33.87 -26.16 -14.89
C LYS A 11 -34.16 -24.83 -15.61
N LYS A 12 -34.46 -23.76 -14.87
CA LYS A 12 -34.76 -22.44 -15.45
C LYS A 12 -33.51 -21.62 -15.79
N GLU A 13 -32.52 -21.63 -14.92
CA GLU A 13 -31.36 -20.73 -14.97
C GLU A 13 -30.02 -21.45 -15.06
N GLY A 14 -29.99 -22.75 -14.75
CA GLY A 14 -28.76 -23.54 -14.71
C GLY A 14 -28.14 -23.68 -16.09
N VAL A 15 -26.86 -23.31 -16.20
CA VAL A 15 -26.06 -23.50 -17.41
C VAL A 15 -25.03 -24.60 -17.12
N PRO A 16 -24.90 -25.62 -18.00
CA PRO A 16 -23.89 -26.65 -17.79
C PRO A 16 -22.48 -26.03 -17.82
N PHE A 17 -21.64 -26.47 -16.87
CA PHE A 17 -20.28 -25.97 -16.70
C PHE A 17 -19.45 -26.16 -17.99
N TYR A 18 -19.46 -27.38 -18.52
CA TYR A 18 -18.93 -27.70 -19.85
C TYR A 18 -20.08 -27.86 -20.84
N PRO A 19 -20.02 -27.27 -22.05
CA PRO A 19 -18.95 -26.43 -22.59
C PRO A 19 -19.17 -24.92 -22.36
N LYS A 20 -20.31 -24.49 -21.78
CA LYS A 20 -20.78 -23.10 -21.89
C LYS A 20 -20.24 -22.14 -20.83
N ALA A 21 -19.90 -22.60 -19.62
CA ALA A 21 -19.26 -21.74 -18.61
C ALA A 21 -17.75 -21.64 -18.86
N ILE A 22 -17.09 -22.79 -19.08
CA ILE A 22 -15.64 -22.86 -19.35
C ILE A 22 -15.23 -21.99 -20.53
N SER A 23 -15.99 -21.98 -21.63
CA SER A 23 -15.63 -21.15 -22.79
C SER A 23 -15.63 -19.65 -22.47
N LYS A 24 -16.49 -19.18 -21.55
CA LYS A 24 -16.47 -17.79 -21.11
C LYS A 24 -15.24 -17.48 -20.26
N ASP A 25 -14.89 -18.39 -19.36
CA ASP A 25 -13.70 -18.25 -18.51
C ASP A 25 -12.42 -18.28 -19.36
N LEU A 26 -12.37 -19.12 -20.39
CA LEU A 26 -11.25 -19.18 -21.33
C LEU A 26 -11.08 -17.85 -22.09
N ILE A 27 -12.16 -17.30 -22.64
CA ILE A 27 -12.12 -16.01 -23.33
C ILE A 27 -11.70 -14.90 -22.36
N PHE A 28 -12.26 -14.86 -21.15
CA PHE A 28 -11.92 -13.85 -20.16
C PHE A 28 -10.44 -13.95 -19.74
N SER A 29 -9.94 -15.16 -19.46
CA SER A 29 -8.54 -15.38 -19.12
C SER A 29 -7.60 -14.99 -20.26
N ALA A 30 -7.95 -15.29 -21.52
CA ALA A 30 -7.19 -14.87 -22.68
C ALA A 30 -7.12 -13.34 -22.81
N VAL A 31 -8.24 -12.64 -22.58
CA VAL A 31 -8.29 -11.17 -22.58
C VAL A 31 -7.41 -10.59 -21.47
N VAL A 32 -7.45 -11.17 -20.26
CA VAL A 32 -6.61 -10.72 -19.14
C VAL A 32 -5.12 -10.92 -19.46
N ILE A 33 -4.74 -12.08 -19.98
CA ILE A 33 -3.34 -12.36 -20.38
C ILE A 33 -2.87 -11.38 -21.45
N LEU A 34 -3.68 -11.17 -22.49
CA LEU A 34 -3.36 -10.19 -23.53
C LEU A 34 -3.26 -8.77 -22.98
N GLY A 35 -4.11 -8.40 -22.01
CA GLY A 35 -4.02 -7.13 -21.30
C GLY A 35 -2.71 -6.97 -20.54
N ILE A 36 -2.29 -8.00 -19.79
CA ILE A 36 -1.01 -8.00 -19.04
C ILE A 36 0.17 -7.89 -20.02
N LEU A 37 0.16 -8.67 -21.11
CA LEU A 37 1.20 -8.62 -22.14
C LEU A 37 1.26 -7.25 -22.82
N GLY A 38 0.10 -6.66 -23.13
CA GLY A 38 0.01 -5.30 -23.69
C GLY A 38 0.55 -4.24 -22.73
N CYS A 39 0.21 -4.32 -21.45
CA CYS A 39 0.78 -3.44 -20.43
C CYS A 39 2.29 -3.62 -20.30
N ALA A 40 2.80 -4.87 -20.29
CA ALA A 40 4.23 -5.14 -20.22
C ALA A 40 4.99 -4.62 -21.45
N ALA A 41 4.41 -4.77 -22.65
CA ALA A 41 4.99 -4.26 -23.88
C ALA A 41 5.02 -2.72 -23.94
N TYR A 42 4.00 -2.04 -23.40
CA TYR A 42 3.90 -0.59 -23.44
C TYR A 42 4.65 0.11 -22.29
N PHE A 43 4.52 -0.37 -21.06
CA PHE A 43 5.12 0.25 -19.87
C PHE A 43 6.50 -0.29 -19.53
N GLY A 44 6.90 -1.43 -20.09
CA GLY A 44 8.15 -2.12 -19.77
C GLY A 44 8.09 -2.89 -18.43
N PRO A 45 9.15 -3.65 -18.10
CA PRO A 45 9.23 -4.36 -16.84
C PRO A 45 9.35 -3.38 -15.67
N LYS A 46 8.39 -3.45 -14.75
CA LYS A 46 8.41 -2.67 -13.51
C LYS A 46 9.10 -3.49 -12.42
N GLY A 47 10.33 -3.14 -12.09
CA GLY A 47 11.15 -3.83 -11.09
C GLY A 47 12.44 -3.08 -10.78
N PRO A 48 13.25 -3.56 -9.82
CA PRO A 48 14.52 -2.93 -9.47
C PRO A 48 15.42 -2.78 -10.69
N THR A 49 15.89 -1.56 -10.94
CA THR A 49 16.77 -1.26 -12.06
C THR A 49 18.23 -1.35 -11.60
N GLY A 50 19.02 -2.22 -12.22
CA GLY A 50 20.46 -2.33 -11.97
C GLY A 50 20.85 -3.38 -10.93
N VAL A 51 22.15 -3.54 -10.75
CA VAL A 51 22.74 -4.43 -9.73
C VAL A 51 22.66 -3.72 -8.38
N PRO A 52 22.25 -4.39 -7.28
CA PRO A 52 22.28 -3.80 -5.95
C PRO A 52 23.70 -3.35 -5.59
N ASP A 53 23.91 -2.04 -5.54
CA ASP A 53 25.18 -1.44 -5.15
C ASP A 53 25.00 -0.70 -3.81
N PRO A 54 25.62 -1.18 -2.72
CA PRO A 54 25.51 -0.53 -1.41
C PRO A 54 26.19 0.85 -1.35
N THR A 55 26.96 1.23 -2.37
CA THR A 55 27.59 2.56 -2.47
C THR A 55 26.65 3.62 -3.06
N GLN A 56 25.53 3.21 -3.66
CA GLN A 56 24.54 4.12 -4.25
C GLN A 56 23.55 4.64 -3.19
N ILE A 57 23.93 5.75 -2.55
CA ILE A 57 23.18 6.40 -1.47
C ILE A 57 22.14 7.43 -1.93
N ASP A 58 22.10 7.75 -3.22
CA ASP A 58 21.20 8.74 -3.83
C ASP A 58 19.81 8.16 -4.19
N THR A 59 19.48 6.96 -3.72
CA THR A 59 18.18 6.35 -3.97
C THR A 59 17.33 6.35 -2.71
N VAL A 60 16.07 6.75 -2.86
CA VAL A 60 15.05 6.57 -1.84
C VAL A 60 14.30 5.30 -2.23
N PRO A 61 14.71 4.10 -1.75
CA PRO A 61 14.03 2.88 -2.10
C PRO A 61 12.59 2.94 -1.59
N ARG A 62 11.64 2.81 -2.50
CA ARG A 62 10.21 2.73 -2.18
C ARG A 62 9.73 1.32 -2.43
N PRO A 63 8.79 0.82 -1.61
CA PRO A 63 8.24 -0.50 -1.85
C PRO A 63 7.35 -0.49 -3.10
N ASP A 64 7.09 -1.67 -3.64
CA ASP A 64 6.20 -1.84 -4.78
C ASP A 64 4.78 -1.33 -4.53
N PHE A 65 4.05 -1.09 -5.62
CA PHE A 65 2.73 -0.46 -5.59
C PHE A 65 1.71 -1.16 -4.68
N PHE A 66 1.81 -2.49 -4.52
CA PHE A 66 0.94 -3.27 -3.62
C PHE A 66 1.13 -2.93 -2.15
N PHE A 67 2.29 -2.41 -1.76
CA PHE A 67 2.65 -2.10 -0.38
C PHE A 67 2.66 -0.59 -0.07
N LEU A 68 2.44 0.26 -1.09
CA LEU A 68 2.42 1.72 -0.89
C LEU A 68 1.37 2.17 0.12
N TRP A 69 0.19 1.52 0.16
CA TRP A 69 -0.85 1.88 1.13
C TRP A 69 -0.39 1.63 2.57
N MET A 70 0.30 0.52 2.82
CA MET A 70 0.81 0.13 4.13
C MET A 70 1.99 1.03 4.52
N PHE A 71 2.89 1.32 3.57
CA PHE A 71 3.97 2.29 3.75
C PHE A 71 3.44 3.66 4.20
N SER A 72 2.47 4.22 3.50
CA SER A 72 1.86 5.51 3.86
C SER A 72 1.13 5.45 5.21
N ALA A 73 0.41 4.36 5.48
CA ALA A 73 -0.31 4.20 6.75
C ALA A 73 0.66 4.16 7.95
N LEU A 74 1.76 3.42 7.82
CA LEU A 74 2.78 3.31 8.86
C LEU A 74 3.58 4.61 9.01
N ALA A 75 3.87 5.31 7.90
CA ALA A 75 4.62 6.57 7.96
C ALA A 75 3.83 7.75 8.58
N LEU A 76 2.50 7.68 8.56
CA LEU A 76 1.62 8.69 9.17
C LEU A 76 1.21 8.32 10.61
N LEU A 77 1.62 7.17 11.10
CA LEU A 77 1.24 6.66 12.42
C LEU A 77 2.05 7.35 13.53
N PRO A 78 1.45 7.69 14.67
CA PRO A 78 2.20 8.20 15.81
C PRO A 78 3.05 7.11 16.48
N ASP A 79 4.19 7.52 17.02
CA ASP A 79 5.22 6.68 17.65
C ASP A 79 4.68 5.75 18.75
N TYR A 80 3.80 6.26 19.60
CA TYR A 80 3.23 5.49 20.73
C TYR A 80 2.28 4.37 20.29
N MET A 81 1.75 4.41 19.05
CA MET A 81 0.84 3.39 18.53
C MET A 81 1.53 2.38 17.61
N GLU A 82 2.74 2.66 17.15
CA GLU A 82 3.44 1.87 16.13
C GLU A 82 3.53 0.40 16.48
N THR A 83 4.13 0.10 17.64
CA THR A 83 4.35 -1.28 18.07
C THR A 83 3.02 -2.02 18.28
N VAL A 84 2.03 -1.35 18.88
CA VAL A 84 0.72 -1.95 19.15
C VAL A 84 0.00 -2.25 17.85
N LEU A 85 -0.06 -1.30 16.91
CA LEU A 85 -0.80 -1.46 15.67
C LEU A 85 -0.18 -2.55 14.78
N ILE A 86 1.15 -2.57 14.62
CA ILE A 86 1.83 -3.57 13.78
C ILE A 86 1.58 -4.99 14.29
N LEU A 87 1.60 -5.20 15.61
CA LEU A 87 1.41 -6.53 16.19
C LEU A 87 -0.06 -6.96 16.24
N THR A 88 -0.97 -6.02 16.55
CA THR A 88 -2.39 -6.33 16.77
C THR A 88 -3.25 -6.25 15.51
N ALA A 89 -2.94 -5.36 14.56
CA ALA A 89 -3.80 -5.14 13.38
C ALA A 89 -4.00 -6.40 12.53
N PRO A 90 -2.97 -7.23 12.23
CA PRO A 90 -3.18 -8.46 11.47
C PRO A 90 -4.14 -9.42 12.18
N MET A 91 -4.00 -9.56 13.51
CA MET A 91 -4.85 -10.42 14.32
C MET A 91 -6.30 -9.94 14.34
N VAL A 92 -6.51 -8.62 14.49
CA VAL A 92 -7.84 -8.01 14.48
C VAL A 92 -8.49 -8.15 13.11
N ILE A 93 -7.76 -7.88 12.03
CA ILE A 93 -8.29 -8.02 10.65
C ILE A 93 -8.74 -9.46 10.39
N ILE A 94 -7.91 -10.44 10.75
CA ILE A 94 -8.26 -11.86 10.61
C ILE A 94 -9.49 -12.19 11.46
N GLY A 95 -9.52 -11.75 12.73
CA GLY A 95 -10.66 -11.96 13.63
C GLY A 95 -11.97 -11.37 13.08
N VAL A 96 -11.92 -10.16 12.55
CA VAL A 96 -13.08 -9.50 11.90
C VAL A 96 -13.51 -10.28 10.66
N LEU A 97 -12.58 -10.75 9.83
CA LEU A 97 -12.90 -11.53 8.63
C LEU A 97 -13.55 -12.87 8.99
N PHE A 98 -13.09 -13.53 10.07
CA PHE A 98 -13.72 -14.73 10.61
C PHE A 98 -15.09 -14.46 11.23
N ALA A 99 -15.28 -13.31 11.87
CA ALA A 99 -16.58 -12.91 12.44
C ALA A 99 -17.61 -12.50 11.37
N LEU A 100 -17.14 -12.02 10.22
CA LEU A 100 -17.97 -11.51 9.12
C LEU A 100 -19.11 -12.45 8.67
N PRO A 101 -18.90 -13.77 8.44
CA PRO A 101 -19.99 -14.68 8.08
C PRO A 101 -21.06 -14.83 9.16
N PHE A 102 -20.72 -14.64 10.45
CA PHE A 102 -21.68 -14.75 11.55
C PHE A 102 -22.50 -13.46 11.72
N ILE A 103 -21.86 -12.30 11.51
CA ILE A 103 -22.52 -11.00 11.63
C ILE A 103 -23.40 -10.70 10.40
N SER A 104 -22.97 -11.13 9.20
CA SER A 104 -23.62 -10.79 7.92
C SER A 104 -24.28 -11.97 7.18
N GLY A 105 -24.54 -13.06 7.92
CA GLY A 105 -25.00 -14.36 7.38
C GLY A 105 -26.40 -14.37 6.77
N THR A 106 -27.23 -13.35 7.02
CA THR A 106 -28.60 -13.26 6.51
C THR A 106 -28.81 -12.02 5.65
N GLY A 107 -29.44 -12.18 4.49
CA GLY A 107 -29.85 -11.09 3.59
C GLY A 107 -29.63 -11.45 2.12
N GLU A 108 -30.27 -10.72 1.21
CA GLU A 108 -30.12 -10.95 -0.22
C GLU A 108 -28.68 -10.76 -0.69
N LYS A 109 -28.21 -11.64 -1.58
CA LYS A 109 -26.84 -11.60 -2.14
C LYS A 109 -26.60 -10.40 -3.08
N SER A 110 -27.65 -9.72 -3.51
CA SER A 110 -27.55 -8.61 -4.45
C SER A 110 -26.95 -7.37 -3.78
N ALA A 111 -25.83 -6.87 -4.34
CA ALA A 111 -25.16 -5.66 -3.87
C ALA A 111 -26.11 -4.44 -3.78
N ARG A 112 -27.07 -4.34 -4.71
CA ARG A 112 -28.03 -3.23 -4.78
C ARG A 112 -29.00 -3.20 -3.59
N ARG A 113 -29.23 -4.34 -2.91
CA ARG A 113 -30.10 -4.43 -1.74
C ARG A 113 -29.34 -4.34 -0.41
N ARG A 114 -28.01 -4.14 -0.45
CA ARG A 114 -27.14 -3.96 0.72
C ARG A 114 -26.29 -2.67 0.63
N PRO A 115 -26.93 -1.48 0.63
CA PRO A 115 -26.22 -0.22 0.42
C PRO A 115 -25.12 0.04 1.47
N GLY A 116 -25.32 -0.37 2.72
CA GLY A 116 -24.30 -0.21 3.78
C GLY A 116 -23.02 -1.02 3.53
N ALA A 117 -23.14 -2.26 3.03
CA ALA A 117 -21.98 -3.09 2.69
C ALA A 117 -21.22 -2.50 1.49
N VAL A 118 -21.94 -2.04 0.47
CA VAL A 118 -21.35 -1.38 -0.70
C VAL A 118 -20.62 -0.10 -0.29
N LEU A 119 -21.23 0.72 0.56
CA LEU A 119 -20.62 1.95 1.06
C LEU A 119 -19.35 1.65 1.87
N THR A 120 -19.37 0.63 2.72
CA THR A 120 -18.18 0.19 3.47
C THR A 120 -17.04 -0.20 2.54
N VAL A 121 -17.33 -1.01 1.51
CA VAL A 121 -16.35 -1.41 0.50
C VAL A 121 -15.78 -0.20 -0.25
N ILE A 122 -16.64 0.73 -0.67
CA ILE A 122 -16.21 1.96 -1.35
C ILE A 122 -15.28 2.78 -0.45
N VAL A 123 -15.65 2.99 0.83
CA VAL A 123 -14.81 3.72 1.78
C VAL A 123 -13.45 3.05 1.94
N VAL A 124 -13.41 1.72 2.10
CA VAL A 124 -12.15 0.97 2.18
C VAL A 124 -11.29 1.19 0.93
N PHE A 125 -11.85 1.02 -0.27
CA PHE A 125 -11.11 1.24 -1.51
C PHE A 125 -10.64 2.70 -1.68
N LEU A 126 -11.45 3.68 -1.28
CA LEU A 126 -11.06 5.09 -1.31
C LEU A 126 -9.90 5.36 -0.34
N THR A 127 -9.97 4.86 0.90
CA THR A 127 -8.86 5.02 1.86
C THR A 127 -7.57 4.39 1.37
N LEU A 128 -7.62 3.17 0.82
CA LEU A 128 -6.46 2.50 0.24
C LEU A 128 -5.92 3.29 -0.96
N GLY A 129 -6.79 3.75 -1.85
CA GLY A 129 -6.41 4.56 -3.01
C GLY A 129 -5.72 5.87 -2.62
N THR A 130 -6.26 6.59 -1.62
CA THR A 130 -5.65 7.81 -1.09
C THR A 130 -4.28 7.53 -0.47
N LEU A 131 -4.13 6.44 0.29
CA LEU A 131 -2.85 6.05 0.88
C LEU A 131 -1.82 5.63 -0.18
N ILE A 132 -2.22 4.90 -1.22
CA ILE A 132 -1.34 4.59 -2.36
C ILE A 132 -0.88 5.88 -3.02
N TYR A 133 -1.81 6.79 -3.31
CA TYR A 133 -1.49 8.07 -3.94
C TYR A 133 -0.48 8.87 -3.10
N LEU A 134 -0.74 9.02 -1.80
CA LEU A 134 0.19 9.65 -0.85
C LEU A 134 1.56 8.99 -0.85
N GLY A 135 1.63 7.65 -0.97
CA GLY A 135 2.89 6.90 -1.00
C GLY A 135 3.74 7.17 -2.24
N THR A 136 3.15 7.66 -3.33
CA THR A 136 3.90 7.99 -4.56
C THR A 136 4.74 9.25 -4.47
N TYR A 137 4.47 10.16 -3.53
CA TYR A 137 5.24 11.40 -3.36
C TYR A 137 5.66 11.68 -1.91
N SER A 138 5.08 10.97 -0.92
CA SER A 138 5.47 10.96 0.49
C SER A 138 5.72 12.36 1.07
N PRO A 139 4.70 13.22 1.20
CA PRO A 139 4.85 14.63 1.58
C PRO A 139 5.43 14.83 2.99
N TRP A 140 5.35 13.82 3.86
CA TRP A 140 5.94 13.82 5.19
C TRP A 140 7.46 13.62 5.19
N SER A 141 8.04 13.08 4.11
CA SER A 141 9.47 12.80 4.02
C SER A 141 10.19 13.97 3.34
N PRO A 142 11.17 14.62 3.99
CA PRO A 142 11.97 15.65 3.33
C PRO A 142 12.74 15.06 2.15
N VAL A 143 12.82 15.80 1.05
CA VAL A 143 13.69 15.43 -0.07
C VAL A 143 15.14 15.61 0.39
N MET A 144 15.79 14.50 0.73
CA MET A 144 17.20 14.48 1.10
C MET A 144 18.02 14.33 -0.19
N ASN A 145 18.70 15.40 -0.60
CA ASN A 145 19.81 15.28 -1.54
C ASN A 145 20.99 14.73 -0.73
N ALA A 146 21.45 13.50 -1.02
CA ALA A 146 22.59 12.95 -0.30
C ALA A 146 23.78 13.91 -0.43
N TRP A 147 24.46 14.19 0.68
CA TRP A 147 25.67 15.02 0.70
C TRP A 147 25.60 16.39 0.01
N SER A 148 24.46 17.07 0.03
CA SER A 148 24.48 18.49 -0.30
C SER A 148 25.23 19.25 0.81
N ALA A 149 26.40 19.81 0.49
CA ALA A 149 27.13 20.76 1.34
C ALA A 149 26.32 22.02 1.70
N ASN A 150 25.06 22.08 1.25
CA ASN A 150 24.11 23.13 1.48
C ASN A 150 23.79 23.26 2.97
N PRO A 151 23.77 24.49 3.51
CA PRO A 151 23.32 24.74 4.87
C PRO A 151 21.86 24.30 5.03
N THR A 152 21.48 23.88 6.24
CA THR A 152 20.07 23.64 6.59
C THR A 152 19.25 24.87 6.23
N PRO A 153 18.16 24.74 5.44
CA PRO A 153 17.35 25.89 5.05
C PRO A 153 16.93 26.70 6.28
N VAL A 154 17.02 28.02 6.16
CA VAL A 154 16.81 28.96 7.28
C VAL A 154 15.43 28.78 7.91
N GLU A 155 14.44 28.37 7.11
CA GLU A 155 13.08 28.07 7.54
C GLU A 155 13.01 27.02 8.67
N TYR A 156 13.89 26.01 8.67
CA TYR A 156 13.90 24.96 9.70
C TYR A 156 14.57 25.40 11.01
N VAL A 157 15.39 26.44 10.97
CA VAL A 157 16.25 26.89 12.08
C VAL A 157 15.72 28.17 12.74
N LYS A 158 14.94 28.95 12.00
CA LYS A 158 14.39 30.23 12.46
C LYS A 158 13.39 30.02 13.60
N GLY A 159 13.62 30.67 14.75
CA GLY A 159 12.72 30.66 15.90
C GLY A 159 12.84 29.45 16.83
N ARG A 160 13.85 28.60 16.65
CA ARG A 160 14.11 27.43 17.50
C ARG A 160 14.84 27.79 18.80
N SER A 161 14.60 27.02 19.84
CA SER A 161 15.32 27.13 21.12
C SER A 161 16.80 26.77 20.97
N PRO A 162 17.68 27.26 21.87
CA PRO A 162 19.11 26.92 21.84
C PRO A 162 19.39 25.41 21.88
N LEU A 163 18.55 24.63 22.58
CA LEU A 163 18.67 23.18 22.67
C LEU A 163 18.34 22.49 21.33
N GLU A 164 17.27 22.91 20.66
CA GLU A 164 16.89 22.41 19.33
C GLU A 164 17.96 22.74 18.27
N LEU A 165 18.56 23.94 18.35
CA LEU A 165 19.70 24.34 17.52
C LEU A 165 20.92 23.43 17.72
N GLN A 166 21.24 23.07 18.97
CA GLN A 166 22.31 22.13 19.27
C GLN A 166 22.00 20.72 18.74
N GLY A 167 20.75 20.26 18.86
CA GLY A 167 20.28 19.02 18.26
C GLY A 167 20.42 19.00 16.74
N ALA A 168 20.07 20.11 16.07
CA ALA A 168 20.22 20.24 14.62
C ALA A 168 21.69 20.15 14.17
N LEU A 169 22.62 20.72 14.94
CA LEU A 169 24.06 20.59 14.70
C LEU A 169 24.55 19.14 14.84
N ILE A 170 24.08 18.43 15.88
CA ILE A 170 24.41 17.01 16.09
C ILE A 170 23.89 16.16 14.92
N LEU A 171 22.64 16.37 14.51
CA LEU A 171 22.04 15.67 13.36
C LEU A 171 22.85 15.93 12.09
N GLN A 172 23.26 17.19 11.85
CA GLN A 172 24.07 17.56 10.69
C GLN A 172 25.45 16.89 10.70
N ASN A 173 26.06 16.77 11.88
CA ASN A 173 27.36 16.11 12.07
C ASN A 173 27.27 14.59 11.91
N LYS A 174 26.19 13.96 12.40
CA LYS A 174 25.98 12.51 12.28
C LYS A 174 25.53 12.08 10.88
N GLN A 175 24.74 12.89 10.19
CA GLN A 175 24.30 12.61 8.81
C GLN A 175 25.33 13.01 7.74
N CYS A 176 26.55 13.40 8.13
CA CYS A 176 27.63 13.81 7.24
C CYS A 176 27.26 14.89 6.20
N ARG A 177 26.20 15.69 6.41
CA ARG A 177 25.55 16.48 5.33
C ARG A 177 26.50 17.46 4.63
N LYS A 178 27.47 18.03 5.36
CA LYS A 178 28.44 19.00 4.84
C LYS A 178 29.71 18.39 4.24
N GLY A 179 29.76 17.08 3.98
CA GLY A 179 30.96 16.38 3.50
C GLY A 179 32.09 16.25 4.53
N ILE A 180 31.99 16.92 5.67
CA ILE A 180 32.86 16.75 6.83
C ILE A 180 32.19 15.72 7.72
N CYS A 181 32.65 14.47 7.66
CA CYS A 181 32.22 13.45 8.60
C CYS A 181 33.38 13.04 9.51
N PRO A 182 33.18 13.01 10.85
CA PRO A 182 34.20 12.52 11.75
C PRO A 182 34.55 11.06 11.40
N PRO A 183 35.81 10.63 11.57
CA PRO A 183 36.26 9.29 11.20
C PRO A 183 35.47 8.16 11.87
N THR A 184 34.78 8.44 12.98
CA THR A 184 33.91 7.52 13.71
C THR A 184 32.50 7.32 13.10
N ALA A 185 32.15 8.07 12.05
CA ALA A 185 30.86 7.99 11.37
C ALA A 185 30.94 7.36 9.96
N ARG A 186 32.13 6.94 9.52
CA ARG A 186 32.30 6.01 8.40
C ARG A 186 32.13 4.58 8.94
N ILE A 187 30.95 4.01 8.77
CA ILE A 187 30.72 2.56 8.88
C ILE A 187 30.60 2.04 7.45
#